data_AF-A0A9E5MY44-F1
#
_entry.id   AF-A0A9E5MY44-F1
#
_cell.length_a   1.000
_cell.length_b   1.000
_cell.length_c   1.000
_cell.angle_alpha   90.00
_cell.angle_beta   90.00
_cell.angle_gamma   90.00
#
_symmetry.space_group_name_H-M   'P 1'
#
loop_
_entity.id
_entity.type
_entity.pdbx_description
1 polymer ?
#
loop_
_entity_poly.entity_id
_entity_poly.type
_entity_poly.pdbx_seq_one_letter_code
_entity_poly.pdbx_strand_id
1 'polypeptide(L)' 'YPPIHVGNRVAATDLEIQGYNVPAGTRVMYSIYLSHRDEAYWTQPERFCPARFEKQQAEKRSPFA' A
#
# COMPACT_ATOMS: atom_id res chain seq x y z
N TYR A 1 14.19 -1.41 1.10
CA TYR A 1 14.06 -0.16 0.33
C TYR A 1 13.55 -0.49 -1.06
N PRO A 2 12.39 0.05 -1.48
CA PRO A 2 11.86 -0.27 -2.80
C PRO A 2 12.60 0.52 -3.90
N PRO A 3 12.87 -0.07 -5.08
CA PRO A 3 13.47 0.63 -6.21
C PRO A 3 12.61 1.81 -6.71
N ILE A 4 11.28 1.73 -6.52
CA ILE A 4 10.31 2.79 -6.79
C ILE A 4 9.50 3.03 -5.51
N HIS A 5 9.45 4.28 -5.04
CA HIS A 5 8.84 4.63 -3.75
C HIS A 5 7.44 5.22 -3.88
N VAL A 6 7.00 5.61 -5.09
CA VAL A 6 5.69 6.21 -5.36
C VAL A 6 5.09 5.67 -6.66
N GLY A 7 3.81 5.33 -6.62
CA GLY A 7 3.00 4.99 -7.80
C GLY A 7 2.07 6.12 -8.21
N ASN A 8 1.69 6.15 -9.48
CA ASN A 8 0.80 7.15 -10.06
C ASN A 8 -0.43 6.48 -10.70
N ARG A 9 -1.60 7.10 -10.56
CA ARG A 9 -2.84 6.75 -11.25
C ARG A 9 -3.57 8.03 -11.69
N VAL A 10 -4.52 7.87 -12.60
CA VAL A 10 -5.50 8.90 -12.94
C VAL A 10 -6.88 8.32 -12.62
N ALA A 11 -7.70 9.07 -11.89
CA ALA A 11 -9.07 8.67 -11.57
C ALA A 11 -9.88 8.52 -12.87
N ALA A 12 -10.44 7.33 -13.11
CA ALA A 12 -11.20 7.07 -14.32
C ALA A 12 -12.60 7.68 -14.28
N THR A 13 -13.17 7.77 -13.07
CA THR A 13 -14.47 8.35 -12.77
C THR A 13 -14.36 9.19 -11.51
N ASP A 14 -15.39 9.98 -11.22
CA ASP A 14 -15.54 10.59 -9.91
C ASP A 14 -15.65 9.47 -8.85
N LEU A 15 -14.91 9.60 -7.75
CA LEU A 15 -14.94 8.66 -6.64
C LEU A 15 -14.69 9.36 -5.31
N GLU A 16 -15.12 8.72 -4.23
CA GLU A 16 -14.77 9.12 -2.87
C GLU A 16 -13.78 8.11 -2.28
N ILE A 17 -12.68 8.61 -1.72
CA ILE A 17 -11.68 7.80 -1.01
C ILE A 17 -11.56 8.33 0.41
N GLN A 18 -11.95 7.55 1.42
CA GLN A 18 -11.80 7.92 2.84
C GLN A 18 -12.39 9.31 3.20
N GLY A 19 -13.55 9.67 2.64
CA GLY A 19 -14.17 10.99 2.85
C GLY A 19 -13.69 12.07 1.86
N TYR A 20 -12.70 11.79 1.02
CA TYR A 20 -12.17 12.74 0.04
C TYR A 20 -12.78 12.51 -1.34
N ASN A 21 -13.42 13.54 -1.88
CA ASN A 21 -13.90 13.54 -3.26
C ASN A 21 -12.75 13.71 -4.25
N VAL A 22 -12.62 12.77 -5.18
CA VAL A 22 -11.62 12.73 -6.24
C VAL A 22 -12.35 12.74 -7.59
N PRO A 23 -12.37 13.88 -8.31
CA PRO A 23 -12.98 13.96 -9.64
C PRO A 23 -12.24 13.09 -10.67
N ALA A 24 -12.95 12.65 -11.70
CA ALA A 24 -12.40 12.00 -12.88
C ALA A 24 -11.29 12.86 -13.51
N GLY A 25 -10.23 12.22 -14.00
CA GLY A 25 -9.05 12.88 -14.55
C GLY A 25 -8.05 13.37 -13.50
N THR A 26 -8.36 13.31 -12.21
CA THR A 26 -7.42 13.68 -11.14
C THR A 26 -6.25 12.72 -11.09
N ARG A 27 -5.02 13.24 -11.09
CA ARG A 27 -3.82 12.44 -10.84
C ARG A 27 -3.70 12.13 -9.35
N VAL A 28 -3.63 10.85 -9.02
CA VAL A 28 -3.47 10.34 -7.66
C VAL A 28 -2.10 9.69 -7.52
N MET A 29 -1.39 10.04 -6.45
CA MET A 29 -0.12 9.44 -6.08
C MET A 29 -0.28 8.64 -4.80
N TYR A 30 0.30 7.45 -4.75
CA TYR A 30 0.33 6.62 -3.54
C TYR A 30 1.77 6.23 -3.19
N SER A 31 2.07 6.20 -1.90
CA SER A 31 3.42 5.93 -1.41
C SER A 31 3.61 4.44 -1.16
N ILE A 32 4.28 3.76 -2.08
CA ILE A 32 4.70 2.35 -1.90
C ILE A 32 5.61 2.23 -0.67
N TYR A 33 6.44 3.26 -0.41
CA TYR A 33 7.34 3.28 0.74
C TYR A 33 6.58 3.25 2.07
N LEU A 34 5.55 4.09 2.21
CA LEU A 34 4.74 4.17 3.44
C LEU A 34 3.81 2.97 3.56
N SER A 35 3.18 2.52 2.47
CA SER A 35 2.30 1.33 2.51
C SER A 35 3.04 0.08 2.99
N HIS A 36 4.29 -0.13 2.60
CA HIS A 36 5.11 -1.26 3.09
C HIS A 36 5.65 -1.08 4.53
N ARG A 37 5.35 0.05 5.17
CA ARG A 37 5.79 0.40 6.54
C ARG A 37 4.66 0.71 7.50
N ASP A 38 3.43 0.64 7.04
CA ASP A 38 2.28 0.91 7.86
C ASP A 38 2.12 -0.20 8.91
N GLU A 39 2.20 0.18 10.19
CA GLU A 39 2.10 -0.72 11.33
C GLU A 39 0.72 -1.38 11.43
N ALA A 40 -0.32 -0.79 10.83
CA ALA A 40 -1.64 -1.41 10.73
C ALA A 40 -1.63 -2.71 9.91
N TYR A 41 -0.66 -2.86 9.00
CA TYR A 41 -0.56 -4.01 8.10
C TYR A 41 0.71 -4.84 8.32
N TRP A 42 1.77 -4.25 8.87
CA TRP A 42 3.08 -4.89 9.01
C TRP A 42 3.58 -4.88 10.46
N THR A 43 3.75 -6.06 11.06
CA THR A 43 4.40 -6.18 12.36
C THR A 43 5.90 -5.88 12.23
N GLN A 44 6.43 -4.96 13.05
CA GLN A 44 7.83 -4.51 12.98
C GLN A 44 8.25 -4.12 11.55
N PRO A 45 7.61 -3.08 10.95
CA PRO A 45 7.77 -2.75 9.53
C PRO A 45 9.19 -2.31 9.16
N GLU A 46 9.89 -1.65 10.08
CA GLU A 46 11.27 -1.19 9.85
C GLU A 46 12.31 -2.32 9.94
N ARG A 47 11.91 -3.52 10.40
CA ARG A 47 12.82 -4.66 10.52
C ARG A 47 12.82 -5.48 9.23
N PHE A 48 14.02 -5.70 8.68
CA PHE A 48 14.23 -6.70 7.64
C PHE A 48 13.99 -8.10 8.22
N CYS A 49 12.87 -8.72 7.83
CA CYS A 49 12.44 -10.04 8.31
C CYS A 49 11.90 -10.87 7.13
N PRO A 50 12.76 -11.60 6.40
CA PRO A 50 12.34 -12.42 5.26
C PRO A 50 11.33 -13.50 5.63
N ALA A 51 11.44 -14.07 6.84
CA ALA A 51 10.56 -15.11 7.35
C ALA A 51 9.07 -14.71 7.38
N ARG A 52 8.74 -13.41 7.37
CA ARG A 52 7.33 -12.97 7.32
C ARG A 52 6.60 -13.38 6.04
N PHE A 53 7.33 -13.74 4.99
CA PHE A 53 6.77 -14.17 3.70
C PHE A 53 6.70 -15.69 3.56
N GLU A 54 7.06 -16.45 4.59
CA GLU A 54 6.87 -17.89 4.62
C GLU A 54 5.38 -18.22 4.56
N LYS A 55 5.01 -19.31 3.85
CA LYS A 55 3.62 -19.68 3.54
C LYS A 55 2.69 -19.62 4.76
N GLN A 56 3.17 -20.14 5.90
CA GLN A 56 2.40 -20.23 7.13
C GLN A 56 2.07 -18.87 7.78
N GLN A 57 2.86 -17.83 7.48
CA GLN A 57 2.58 -16.46 7.88
C GLN A 57 1.83 -15.67 6.81
N ALA A 58 2.06 -15.98 5.53
CA ALA A 58 1.38 -15.34 4.41
C ALA A 58 -0.14 -15.58 4.42
N GLU A 59 -0.60 -16.77 4.83
CA GLU A 59 -2.03 -17.11 4.93
C GLU A 59 -2.79 -16.25 5.95
N LYS A 60 -2.10 -15.66 6.94
CA LYS A 60 -2.70 -14.78 7.96
C LYS A 60 -2.73 -13.31 7.54
N ARG A 61 -2.13 -12.97 6.39
CA ARG A 61 -2.02 -11.59 5.90
C ARG A 61 -3.10 -11.31 4.85
N SER A 62 -3.54 -10.06 4.77
CA SER A 62 -4.34 -9.61 3.63
C SER A 62 -3.57 -9.88 2.33
N PRO A 63 -4.21 -10.48 1.29
CA PRO A 63 -3.56 -10.76 0.01
C PRO A 63 -3.15 -9.49 -0.75
N PHE A 64 -3.61 -8.32 -0.30
CA PHE A 64 -3.31 -7.02 -0.89
C PHE A 64 -2.37 -6.16 -0.04
N ALA A 65 -1.84 -6.71 1.06
CA ALA A 65 -0.75 -6.10 1.83
C ALA A 65 0.61 -6.54 1.29
#